data_AF-A0A3B3WJ83-F1
#
_entry.id   AF-A0A3B3WJ83-F1
#
_cell.length_a   1.000
_cell.length_b   1.000
_cell.length_c   1.000
_cell.angle_alpha   90.00
_cell.angle_beta   90.00
_cell.angle_gamma   90.00
#
_symmetry.space_group_name_H-M   'P 1'
#
loop_
_entity.id
_entity.type
_entity.pdbx_description
1 polymer ?
#
loop_
_entity_poly.entity_id
_entity_poly.type
_entity_poly.pdbx_seq_one_letter_code
_entity_poly.pdbx_strand_id
1 'polypeptide(L)'
;MEVGGLLEDCLSAAREKPGSVEISDSVKLKYKCCRESLCEELASLLEEAEQMKWPFVPERWQYKQSISPTDKTNLNDLIGKNLQQLLDLLKSSIMAQEPQTSLAVMFLVDRFLYWIDESRRLLKITKLLNRWYPEQPIAPQLIIRVARVFLNSGIY
;
A
#
# COMPACT_ATOMS: atom_id res chain seq x y z
N MET A 1 14.75 -8.17 7.42
CA MET A 1 14.88 -7.99 5.96
C MET A 1 14.74 -6.51 5.66
N GLU A 2 15.54 -5.95 4.76
CA GLU A 2 15.47 -4.52 4.41
C GLU A 2 14.19 -4.22 3.62
N VAL A 3 13.55 -3.09 3.89
CA VAL A 3 12.28 -2.68 3.22
C VAL A 3 12.43 -2.65 1.70
N GLY A 4 13.59 -2.21 1.20
CA GLY A 4 13.88 -2.23 -0.23
C GLY A 4 13.81 -3.63 -0.84
N GLY A 5 14.31 -4.65 -0.14
CA GLY A 5 14.24 -6.05 -0.61
C GLY A 5 12.81 -6.56 -0.75
N LEU A 6 11.93 -6.22 0.21
CA LEU A 6 10.51 -6.55 0.14
C LEU A 6 9.78 -5.87 -1.02
N LEU A 7 10.11 -4.61 -1.29
CA LEU A 7 9.53 -3.88 -2.41
C LEU A 7 10.02 -4.41 -3.75
N GLU A 8 11.28 -4.85 -3.85
CA GLU A 8 11.78 -5.53 -5.06
C GLU A 8 11.09 -6.89 -5.28
N ASP A 9 10.80 -7.62 -4.22
CA ASP A 9 9.99 -8.83 -4.27
C ASP A 9 8.57 -8.57 -4.79
N CYS A 10 7.92 -7.52 -4.27
CA CYS A 10 6.60 -7.08 -4.75
C CYS A 10 6.65 -6.63 -6.21
N LEU A 11 7.71 -5.90 -6.59
CA LEU A 11 7.92 -5.43 -7.96
C LEU A 11 8.12 -6.60 -8.93
N SER A 12 8.86 -7.62 -8.50
CA SER A 12 9.07 -8.83 -9.29
C SER A 12 7.76 -9.57 -9.53
N ALA A 13 6.93 -9.73 -8.48
CA ALA A 13 5.59 -10.31 -8.63
C ALA A 13 4.69 -9.47 -9.56
N ALA A 14 4.72 -8.13 -9.47
CA ALA A 14 3.88 -7.25 -10.29
C ALA A 14 4.26 -7.21 -11.78
N ARG A 15 5.45 -7.70 -12.16
CA ARG A 15 5.87 -7.80 -13.57
C ARG A 15 5.19 -8.95 -14.30
N GLU A 16 4.75 -9.98 -13.58
CA GLU A 16 4.03 -11.09 -14.15
C GLU A 16 2.67 -10.60 -14.68
N LYS A 17 2.29 -11.05 -15.88
CA LYS A 17 1.04 -10.64 -16.50
C LYS A 17 -0.12 -11.38 -15.83
N PRO A 18 -1.14 -10.67 -15.31
CA PRO A 18 -2.32 -11.35 -14.76
C PRO A 18 -2.99 -12.28 -15.77
N GLY A 19 -3.46 -13.42 -15.29
CA GLY A 19 -4.10 -14.45 -16.11
C GLY A 19 -3.15 -15.28 -16.99
N SER A 20 -1.82 -15.09 -16.95
CA SER A 20 -0.89 -15.97 -17.69
C SER A 20 -0.67 -17.33 -17.02
N VAL A 21 -0.94 -17.43 -15.72
CA VAL A 21 -0.80 -18.65 -14.91
C VAL A 21 -2.02 -18.76 -14.01
N GLU A 22 -2.55 -19.99 -13.84
CA GLU A 22 -3.60 -20.25 -12.87
C GLU A 22 -3.09 -20.01 -11.44
N ILE A 23 -3.87 -19.28 -10.65
CA ILE A 23 -3.53 -18.97 -9.26
C ILE A 23 -3.77 -20.23 -8.42
N SER A 24 -2.68 -20.80 -7.89
CA SER A 24 -2.76 -21.98 -7.03
C SER A 24 -3.52 -21.69 -5.73
N ASP A 25 -4.11 -22.73 -5.15
CA ASP A 25 -4.82 -22.60 -3.88
C ASP A 25 -3.90 -22.18 -2.73
N SER A 26 -2.62 -22.55 -2.80
CA SER A 26 -1.60 -22.09 -1.84
C SER A 26 -1.40 -20.57 -1.89
N VAL A 27 -1.46 -19.94 -3.06
CA VAL A 27 -1.35 -18.48 -3.19
C VAL A 27 -2.60 -17.80 -2.63
N LYS A 28 -3.79 -18.30 -2.96
CA LYS A 28 -5.06 -17.77 -2.42
C LYS A 28 -5.12 -17.89 -0.90
N LEU A 29 -4.72 -19.05 -0.35
CA LEU A 29 -4.69 -19.27 1.10
C LEU A 29 -3.71 -18.33 1.78
N LYS A 30 -2.50 -18.16 1.22
CA LYS A 30 -1.51 -17.22 1.77
C LYS A 30 -2.05 -15.80 1.83
N TYR A 31 -2.69 -15.33 0.76
CA TYR A 31 -3.34 -14.01 0.74
C TYR A 31 -4.38 -13.87 1.86
N LYS A 32 -5.29 -14.85 2.00
CA LYS A 32 -6.31 -14.84 3.08
C LYS A 32 -5.68 -14.79 4.47
N CYS A 33 -4.70 -15.66 4.75
CA CYS A 33 -4.01 -15.67 6.03
C CYS A 33 -3.28 -14.34 6.32
N CYS A 34 -2.63 -13.74 5.31
CA CYS A 34 -2.01 -12.43 5.47
C CYS A 34 -3.05 -11.36 5.82
N ARG A 35 -4.20 -11.36 5.16
CA ARG A 35 -5.29 -10.40 5.41
C ARG A 35 -5.92 -10.58 6.79
N GLU A 36 -6.20 -11.82 7.19
CA GLU A 36 -6.79 -12.17 8.49
C GLU A 36 -5.84 -11.93 9.67
N SER A 37 -4.52 -11.91 9.43
CA SER A 37 -3.52 -11.67 10.46
C SER A 37 -3.40 -10.21 10.90
N LEU A 38 -4.00 -9.27 10.16
CA LEU A 38 -3.96 -7.85 10.50
C LEU A 38 -4.63 -7.58 11.86
N CYS A 39 -4.08 -6.64 12.62
CA CYS A 39 -4.80 -6.15 13.80
C CYS A 39 -6.07 -5.40 13.37
N GLU A 40 -7.06 -5.34 14.26
CA GLU A 40 -8.37 -4.72 14.00
C GLU A 40 -8.26 -3.31 13.40
N GLU A 41 -7.32 -2.51 13.91
CA GLU A 41 -7.09 -1.16 13.41
C GLU A 41 -6.60 -1.13 11.95
N LEU A 42 -5.64 -1.98 11.58
CA LEU A 42 -5.15 -2.06 10.20
C LEU A 42 -6.17 -2.67 9.25
N ALA A 43 -6.92 -3.67 9.72
CA ALA A 43 -8.00 -4.26 8.96
C ALA A 43 -9.06 -3.21 8.62
N SER A 44 -9.48 -2.41 9.61
CA SER A 44 -10.41 -1.30 9.39
C SER A 44 -9.84 -0.26 8.42
N LEU A 45 -8.61 0.22 8.62
CA LEU A 45 -7.97 1.18 7.70
C LEU A 45 -7.86 0.64 6.27
N LEU A 46 -7.59 -0.65 6.10
CA LEU A 46 -7.52 -1.29 4.80
C LEU A 46 -8.89 -1.30 4.12
N GLU A 47 -9.94 -1.73 4.82
CA GLU A 47 -11.31 -1.72 4.27
C GLU A 47 -11.77 -0.32 3.85
N GLU A 48 -11.44 0.69 4.64
CA GLU A 48 -11.78 2.08 4.34
C GLU A 48 -10.99 2.62 3.13
N ALA A 49 -9.73 2.23 3.00
CA ALA A 49 -8.91 2.52 1.82
C ALA A 49 -9.46 1.82 0.56
N GLU A 50 -9.87 0.56 0.66
CA GLU A 50 -10.50 -0.21 -0.44
C GLU A 50 -11.84 0.41 -0.89
N GLN A 51 -12.58 0.99 0.05
CA GLN A 51 -13.84 1.72 -0.21
C GLN A 51 -13.61 3.15 -0.69
N MET A 52 -12.35 3.60 -0.82
CA MET A 52 -12.00 4.95 -1.25
C MET A 52 -12.67 6.05 -0.40
N LYS A 53 -12.81 5.81 0.91
CA LYS A 53 -13.49 6.75 1.81
C LYS A 53 -12.86 8.14 1.84
N TRP A 54 -11.57 8.24 1.50
CA TRP A 54 -10.84 9.50 1.50
C TRP A 54 -9.75 9.53 0.42
N PRO A 55 -9.44 10.71 -0.14
CA PRO A 55 -8.37 10.86 -1.11
C PRO A 55 -6.95 10.82 -0.51
N PHE A 56 -6.85 11.00 0.81
CA PHE A 56 -5.61 10.97 1.60
C PHE A 56 -5.86 10.22 2.90
N VAL A 57 -4.91 9.38 3.33
CA VAL A 57 -5.08 8.65 4.59
C VAL A 57 -5.06 9.64 5.76
N PRO A 58 -6.16 9.77 6.52
CA PRO A 58 -6.26 10.78 7.55
C PRO A 58 -5.39 10.43 8.76
N GLU A 59 -4.79 11.43 9.40
CA GLU A 59 -4.27 11.24 10.76
C GLU A 59 -5.44 11.20 11.76
N ARG A 60 -5.29 10.44 12.86
CA ARG A 60 -6.32 10.29 13.90
C ARG A 60 -6.80 11.61 14.51
N TRP A 61 -5.93 12.62 14.52
CA TRP A 61 -6.20 13.96 15.05
C TRP A 61 -6.66 14.96 13.99
N GLN A 62 -6.55 14.64 12.69
CA GLN A 62 -6.66 15.62 11.61
C GLN A 62 -8.01 16.35 11.56
N TYR A 63 -9.08 15.72 12.05
CA TYR A 63 -10.44 16.28 12.01
C TYR A 63 -11.12 16.34 13.40
N LYS A 64 -10.40 16.10 14.49
CA LYS A 64 -10.96 16.15 15.85
C LYS A 64 -10.85 17.56 16.43
N GLN A 65 -11.96 18.10 16.95
CA GLN A 65 -11.98 19.41 17.62
C GLN A 65 -11.30 19.39 19.00
N SER A 66 -11.31 18.24 19.69
CA SER A 66 -10.63 18.03 20.98
C SER A 66 -9.72 16.81 20.88
N ILE A 67 -8.40 17.03 20.91
CA ILE A 67 -7.39 15.99 20.77
C ILE A 67 -7.03 15.46 22.16
N SER A 68 -7.23 14.16 22.39
CA SER A 68 -6.74 13.49 23.60
C SER A 68 -5.31 12.96 23.42
N PRO A 69 -4.57 12.62 24.49
CA PRO A 69 -3.21 12.06 24.36
C PRO A 69 -3.15 10.75 23.54
N THR A 70 -4.22 9.95 23.55
CA THR A 70 -4.33 8.73 22.75
C THR A 70 -4.52 9.01 21.26
N ASP A 71 -5.06 10.17 20.89
CA ASP A 71 -5.20 10.63 19.49
C ASP A 71 -3.88 11.09 18.86
N LYS A 72 -2.83 11.26 19.66
CA LYS A 72 -1.48 11.61 19.18
C LYS A 72 -0.68 10.43 18.65
N THR A 73 -1.22 9.21 18.75
CA THR A 73 -0.61 8.05 18.09
C THR A 73 -0.62 8.29 16.58
N ASN A 74 0.57 8.43 16.01
CA ASN A 74 0.75 8.79 14.62
C ASN A 74 0.43 7.56 13.76
N LEU A 75 -0.33 7.74 12.68
CA LEU A 75 -0.59 6.65 11.73
C LEU A 75 0.73 6.03 11.25
N ASN A 76 1.80 6.81 11.15
CA ASN A 76 3.12 6.32 10.75
C ASN A 76 3.77 5.41 11.78
N ASP A 77 3.47 5.57 13.07
CA ASP A 77 3.95 4.64 14.09
C ASP A 77 3.26 3.29 13.94
N LEU A 78 1.95 3.30 13.66
CA LEU A 78 1.19 2.08 13.38
C LEU A 78 1.69 1.40 12.10
N ILE A 79 1.78 2.14 11.00
CA ILE A 79 2.25 1.62 9.72
C ILE A 79 3.70 1.14 9.85
N GLY A 80 4.58 1.90 10.51
CA GLY A 80 5.98 1.53 10.72
C GLY A 80 6.15 0.25 11.52
N LYS A 81 5.39 0.07 12.61
CA LYS A 81 5.41 -1.16 13.42
C LYS A 81 4.93 -2.39 12.65
N ASN A 82 4.04 -2.21 11.68
CA ASN A 82 3.42 -3.31 10.93
C ASN A 82 3.84 -3.34 9.45
N LEU A 83 4.89 -2.62 9.08
CA LEU A 83 5.27 -2.43 7.67
C LEU A 83 5.58 -3.77 6.99
N GLN A 84 6.31 -4.65 7.67
CA GLN A 84 6.62 -5.99 7.17
C GLN A 84 5.34 -6.75 6.81
N GLN A 85 4.36 -6.78 7.72
CA GLN A 85 3.09 -7.46 7.52
C GLN A 85 2.30 -6.86 6.37
N LEU A 86 2.29 -5.53 6.24
CA LEU A 86 1.64 -4.83 5.12
C LEU A 86 2.32 -5.15 3.79
N LEU A 87 3.65 -5.22 3.73
CA LEU A 87 4.37 -5.59 2.51
C LEU A 87 4.19 -7.07 2.15
N ASP A 88 4.06 -7.96 3.13
CA ASP A 88 3.70 -9.36 2.89
C ASP A 88 2.27 -9.49 2.35
N LEU A 89 1.33 -8.68 2.84
CA LEU A 89 -0.01 -8.57 2.28
C LEU A 89 0.01 -7.97 0.87
N LEU A 90 0.83 -6.95 0.60
CA LEU A 90 1.00 -6.40 -0.74
C LEU A 90 1.49 -7.48 -1.71
N LYS A 91 2.56 -8.20 -1.36
CA LYS A 91 3.10 -9.28 -2.20
C LYS A 91 2.06 -10.37 -2.45
N SER A 92 1.41 -10.86 -1.40
CA SER A 92 0.43 -11.94 -1.52
C SER A 92 -0.82 -11.52 -2.30
N SER A 93 -1.31 -10.29 -2.14
CA SER A 93 -2.43 -9.76 -2.94
C SER A 93 -2.06 -9.58 -4.42
N ILE A 94 -0.84 -9.13 -4.74
CA ILE A 94 -0.35 -9.07 -6.13
C ILE A 94 -0.35 -10.48 -6.75
N MET A 95 0.22 -11.46 -6.04
CA MET A 95 0.28 -12.85 -6.52
C MET A 95 -1.12 -13.49 -6.65
N ALA A 96 -2.04 -13.14 -5.74
CA ALA A 96 -3.43 -13.58 -5.78
C ALA A 96 -4.30 -12.79 -6.77
N GLN A 97 -3.72 -11.83 -7.52
CA GLN A 97 -4.42 -10.97 -8.47
C GLN A 97 -5.59 -10.21 -7.84
N GLU A 98 -5.35 -9.66 -6.64
CA GLU A 98 -6.30 -8.88 -5.83
C GLU A 98 -5.94 -7.38 -5.87
N PRO A 99 -6.14 -6.69 -7.02
CA PRO A 99 -5.59 -5.36 -7.25
C PRO A 99 -6.17 -4.29 -6.33
N GLN A 100 -7.43 -4.42 -5.90
CA GLN A 100 -8.07 -3.50 -4.96
C GLN A 100 -7.30 -3.50 -3.62
N THR A 101 -7.03 -4.68 -3.08
CA THR A 101 -6.24 -4.83 -1.85
C THR A 101 -4.82 -4.31 -2.04
N SER A 102 -4.17 -4.67 -3.15
CA SER A 102 -2.81 -4.20 -3.43
C SER A 102 -2.73 -2.67 -3.45
N LEU A 103 -3.62 -2.01 -4.19
CA LEU A 103 -3.64 -0.54 -4.28
C LEU A 103 -4.00 0.13 -2.95
N ALA A 104 -4.91 -0.46 -2.17
CA ALA A 104 -5.25 0.03 -0.84
C ALA A 104 -4.05 -0.06 0.12
N VAL A 105 -3.33 -1.17 0.15
CA VAL A 105 -2.10 -1.30 0.94
C VAL A 105 -1.07 -0.27 0.49
N MET A 106 -0.85 -0.10 -0.82
CA MET A 106 0.06 0.91 -1.35
C MET A 106 -0.32 2.33 -0.91
N PHE A 107 -1.61 2.65 -0.91
CA PHE A 107 -2.12 3.93 -0.43
C PHE A 107 -1.81 4.15 1.06
N LEU A 108 -1.99 3.12 1.91
CA LEU A 108 -1.68 3.18 3.33
C LEU A 108 -0.19 3.38 3.61
N VAL A 109 0.69 2.66 2.91
CA VAL A 109 2.14 2.73 3.16
C VAL A 109 2.84 3.90 2.46
N ASP A 110 2.20 4.56 1.50
CA ASP A 110 2.82 5.63 0.69
C ASP A 110 3.49 6.71 1.52
N ARG A 111 2.80 7.21 2.56
CA ARG A 111 3.34 8.29 3.39
C ARG A 111 4.60 7.84 4.14
N PHE A 112 4.55 6.65 4.72
CA PHE A 112 5.69 6.06 5.43
C PHE A 112 6.87 5.82 4.49
N LEU A 113 6.63 5.19 3.34
CA LEU A 113 7.67 4.88 2.36
C LEU A 113 8.29 6.12 1.73
N TYR A 114 7.59 7.26 1.72
CA TYR A 114 8.20 8.53 1.33
C TYR A 114 9.22 9.05 2.33
N TRP A 115 8.97 8.90 3.63
CA TRP A 115 9.92 9.36 4.65
C TRP A 115 11.24 8.58 4.63
N ILE A 116 11.21 7.33 4.20
CA ILE A 116 12.39 6.46 4.12
C ILE A 116 12.98 6.34 2.70
N ASP A 117 12.61 7.26 1.79
CA ASP A 117 13.10 7.33 0.40
C ASP A 117 12.81 6.09 -0.49
N GLU A 118 11.71 5.37 -0.22
CA GLU A 118 11.30 4.17 -0.97
C GLU A 118 10.16 4.43 -1.96
N SER A 119 9.71 5.69 -2.10
CA SER A 119 8.61 6.07 -3.00
C SER A 119 8.85 5.68 -4.46
N ARG A 120 10.10 5.73 -4.94
CA ARG A 120 10.41 5.37 -6.34
C ARG A 120 10.07 3.91 -6.65
N ARG A 121 10.32 2.99 -5.71
CA ARG A 121 9.99 1.57 -5.89
C ARG A 121 8.49 1.35 -5.81
N LEU A 122 7.83 1.95 -4.81
CA LEU A 122 6.37 1.91 -4.67
C LEU A 122 5.68 2.37 -5.97
N LEU A 123 6.07 3.51 -6.52
CA LEU A 123 5.46 4.06 -7.75
C LEU A 123 5.70 3.20 -8.99
N LYS A 124 6.82 2.45 -9.08
CA LYS A 124 7.03 1.48 -10.17
C LYS A 124 6.01 0.34 -10.08
N ILE A 125 5.73 -0.15 -8.88
CA ILE A 125 4.69 -1.16 -8.66
C ILE A 125 3.32 -0.58 -9.04
N THR A 126 3.01 0.65 -8.63
CA THR A 126 1.72 1.31 -8.93
C THR A 126 1.52 1.41 -10.43
N LYS A 127 2.57 1.80 -11.17
CA LYS A 127 2.53 1.90 -12.63
C LYS A 127 2.25 0.55 -13.31
N LEU A 128 2.83 -0.54 -12.80
CA LEU A 128 2.57 -1.89 -13.32
C LEU A 128 1.14 -2.32 -13.03
N LEU A 129 0.67 -2.15 -11.79
CA LEU A 129 -0.71 -2.49 -11.43
C LEU A 129 -1.73 -1.68 -12.24
N ASN A 130 -1.50 -0.38 -12.44
CA ASN A 130 -2.36 0.45 -13.29
C ASN A 130 -2.40 -0.04 -14.75
N ARG A 131 -1.26 -0.53 -15.26
CA ARG A 131 -1.18 -1.07 -16.62
C ARG A 131 -2.02 -2.35 -16.74
N TRP A 132 -2.02 -3.19 -15.71
CA TRP A 132 -2.74 -4.46 -15.73
C TRP A 132 -4.22 -4.32 -15.36
N TYR A 133 -4.56 -3.36 -14.52
CA TYR A 133 -5.90 -3.13 -13.99
C TYR A 133 -6.29 -1.66 -14.13
N PRO A 134 -6.47 -1.15 -15.38
CA PRO A 134 -6.71 0.28 -15.63
C PRO A 134 -8.03 0.80 -15.04
N GLU A 135 -9.01 -0.09 -14.81
CA GLU A 135 -10.29 0.24 -14.19
C GLU A 135 -10.21 0.40 -12.67
N GLN A 136 -9.11 -0.04 -12.05
CA GLN A 136 -8.94 0.06 -10.60
C GLN A 136 -8.50 1.48 -10.22
N PRO A 137 -9.23 2.15 -9.31
CA PRO A 137 -8.95 3.54 -9.01
C PRO A 137 -7.67 3.68 -8.18
N ILE A 138 -6.85 4.65 -8.54
CA ILE A 138 -5.63 5.00 -7.79
C ILE A 138 -5.92 6.19 -6.90
N ALA A 139 -5.57 6.07 -5.61
CA ALA A 139 -5.74 7.16 -4.66
C ALA A 139 -5.00 8.44 -5.12
N PRO A 140 -5.63 9.63 -5.06
CA PRO A 140 -4.98 10.90 -5.42
C PRO A 140 -3.65 11.15 -4.70
N GLN A 141 -3.49 10.66 -3.47
CA GLN A 141 -2.23 10.69 -2.73
C GLN A 141 -1.05 10.08 -3.50
N LEU A 142 -1.24 8.93 -4.16
CA LEU A 142 -0.20 8.27 -4.96
C LEU A 142 0.12 9.06 -6.24
N ILE A 143 -0.87 9.73 -6.84
CA ILE A 143 -0.64 10.59 -8.01
C ILE A 143 0.20 11.81 -7.63
N ILE A 144 -0.12 12.46 -6.50
CA ILE A 144 0.65 13.58 -5.97
C ILE A 144 2.07 13.12 -5.58
N ARG A 145 2.23 11.86 -5.13
CA ARG A 145 3.56 11.30 -4.86
C ARG A 145 4.44 11.28 -6.10
N VAL A 146 3.91 10.93 -7.27
CA VAL A 146 4.64 10.99 -8.54
C VAL A 146 5.19 12.40 -8.77
N ALA A 147 4.34 13.41 -8.62
CA ALA A 147 4.74 14.81 -8.79
C ALA A 147 5.84 15.23 -7.80
N ARG A 148 5.75 14.81 -6.53
CA ARG A 148 6.78 15.09 -5.52
C ARG A 148 8.12 14.43 -5.83
N VAL A 149 8.11 13.15 -6.23
CA VAL A 149 9.35 12.43 -6.59
C VAL A 149 10.00 13.04 -7.83
N PHE A 150 9.20 13.43 -8.82
CA PHE A 150 9.68 14.13 -10.01
C PHE A 150 10.33 15.47 -9.64
N LEU A 151 9.63 16.31 -8.87
CA LEU A 151 10.13 17.58 -8.36
C LEU A 151 11.45 17.44 -7.60
N ASN A 152 11.51 16.49 -6.66
CA ASN A 152 12.71 16.26 -5.83
C ASN A 152 13.91 15.73 -6.64
N SER A 153 13.69 15.23 -7.86
CA SER A 153 14.78 14.74 -8.72
C SER A 153 15.51 15.85 -9.49
N GLY A 154 15.06 17.10 -9.40
CA GLY A 154 15.68 18.24 -10.07
C GLY A 154 15.52 18.25 -11.60
N ILE A 155 14.62 17.42 -12.13
CA ILE A 155 14.25 17.44 -13.56
C ILE A 155 13.28 18.62 -13.76
N TYR A 156 13.85 19.79 -14.07
CA TYR A 156 13.15 20.99 -14.50
C TYR A 156 13.77 21.55 -15.77
#